data_AF-A0AAW4R5E1-F1
#
_entry.id   AF-A0AAW4R5E1-F1
#
_cell.length_a   1.000
_cell.length_b   1.000
_cell.length_c   1.000
_cell.angle_alpha   90.00
_cell.angle_beta   90.00
_cell.angle_gamma   90.00
#
_symmetry.space_group_name_H-M   'P 1'
#
loop_
_entity.id
_entity.type
_entity.pdbx_description
1 polymer ?
#
loop_
_entity_poly.entity_id
_entity_poly.type
_entity_poly.pdbx_seq_one_letter_code
_entity_poly.pdbx_strand_id
1 'polypeptide(L)'
;MSKQRLSMMPFKTDKFSYVLDGNTGRVIVADSPTIYIISQYHQLEKKALIKKTKEKFADFHKDYHAIYNYVSNLINMGMFYLRETEYSNSSINSKELAINSNQSQLILILTEKCNLRCEYCIYNDKYPEEMGYSDEEMDFETATKAVDMYYQLHMERVKRGHKKFPVITMYGGEPLLKFDLMRVLQNS
;
A
#
# COMPACT_ATOMS: atom_id res chain seq x y z
N MET A 1 -6.08 -17.79 22.65
CA MET A 1 -5.99 -16.55 21.85
C MET A 1 -4.66 -16.61 21.12
N SER A 2 -4.65 -16.47 19.78
CA SER A 2 -3.38 -16.47 19.04
C SER A 2 -2.47 -15.35 19.55
N LYS A 3 -1.18 -15.64 19.71
CA LYS A 3 -0.20 -14.71 20.25
C LYS A 3 0.04 -13.63 19.21
N GLN A 4 -0.54 -12.45 19.39
CA GLN A 4 -0.33 -11.32 18.48
C GLN A 4 0.93 -10.55 18.89
N ARG A 5 1.84 -10.35 17.94
CA ARG A 5 3.11 -9.64 18.16
C ARG A 5 2.97 -8.19 17.70
N LEU A 6 3.30 -7.25 18.57
CA LEU A 6 3.37 -5.83 18.22
C LEU A 6 4.41 -5.61 17.11
N SER A 7 4.00 -4.94 16.05
CA SER A 7 4.78 -4.57 14.87
C SER A 7 4.49 -3.12 14.52
N MET A 8 5.32 -2.22 15.05
CA MET A 8 5.21 -0.79 14.78
C MET A 8 6.58 -0.12 14.92
N MET A 9 6.79 0.97 14.19
CA MET A 9 7.99 1.80 14.27
C MET A 9 7.62 3.26 14.51
N PRO A 10 7.76 3.77 15.74
CA PRO A 10 7.58 5.19 16.03
C PRO A 10 8.71 6.03 15.43
N PHE A 11 8.39 7.22 14.90
CA PHE A 11 9.37 8.20 14.45
C PHE A 11 8.81 9.62 14.59
N LYS A 12 9.66 10.64 14.43
CA LYS A 12 9.27 12.04 14.57
C LYS A 12 9.90 12.89 13.47
N THR A 13 9.21 13.96 13.10
CA THR A 13 9.75 15.09 12.35
C THR A 13 9.75 16.33 13.25
N ASP A 14 10.24 17.46 12.75
CA ASP A 14 10.22 18.73 13.49
C ASP A 14 8.80 19.17 13.91
N LYS A 15 7.76 18.70 13.20
CA LYS A 15 6.37 19.13 13.42
C LYS A 15 5.50 18.11 14.13
N PHE A 16 5.69 16.82 13.87
CA PHE A 16 4.76 15.78 14.32
C PHE A 16 5.46 14.49 14.74
N SER A 17 4.77 13.71 15.55
CA SER A 17 5.14 12.33 15.89
C SER A 17 4.25 11.36 15.11
N TYR A 18 4.84 10.25 14.68
CA TYR A 18 4.21 9.26 13.83
C TYR A 18 4.47 7.85 14.34
N VAL A 19 3.66 6.93 13.84
CA VAL A 19 3.95 5.50 13.90
C VAL A 19 3.70 4.87 12.53
N LEU A 20 4.71 4.15 12.05
CA LEU A 20 4.57 3.23 10.93
C LEU A 20 4.02 1.91 11.47
N ASP A 21 2.85 1.50 10.99
CA ASP A 21 2.28 0.20 11.23
C ASP A 21 3.04 -0.87 10.43
N GLY A 22 3.74 -1.76 11.14
CA GLY A 22 4.51 -2.83 10.52
C GLY A 22 3.67 -3.98 9.98
N ASN A 23 2.34 -3.98 10.18
CA ASN A 23 1.43 -4.95 9.56
C ASN A 23 0.88 -4.45 8.22
N THR A 24 0.41 -3.19 8.14
CA THR A 24 -0.22 -2.66 6.92
C THR A 24 0.63 -1.68 6.13
N GLY A 25 1.81 -1.29 6.64
CA GLY A 25 2.68 -0.28 6.02
C GLY A 25 2.15 1.15 6.10
N ARG A 26 1.03 1.39 6.79
CA ARG A 26 0.43 2.72 6.94
C ARG A 26 1.18 3.55 7.97
N VAL A 27 1.30 4.84 7.71
CA VAL A 27 1.80 5.83 8.68
C VAL A 27 0.63 6.62 9.23
N ILE A 28 0.55 6.75 10.56
CA ILE A 28 -0.42 7.63 11.22
C ILE A 28 0.29 8.65 12.10
N VAL A 29 -0.31 9.82 12.27
CA VAL A 29 0.12 10.80 13.28
C VAL A 29 -0.28 10.25 14.65
N ALA A 30 0.69 10.09 15.53
CA ALA A 30 0.48 9.53 16.86
C ALA A 30 1.42 10.21 17.85
N ASP A 31 0.84 10.82 18.88
CA ASP A 31 1.59 11.40 19.98
C ASP A 31 2.02 10.32 21.00
N SER A 32 2.75 10.73 22.02
CA SER A 32 3.30 9.80 23.02
C SER A 32 2.21 9.00 23.78
N PRO A 33 1.08 9.59 24.21
CA PRO A 33 -0.03 8.82 24.75
C PRO A 33 -0.62 7.79 23.79
N THR A 34 -0.82 8.17 22.52
CA THR A 34 -1.37 7.26 21.50
C THR A 34 -0.44 6.07 21.27
N ILE A 35 0.86 6.33 21.09
CA ILE A 35 1.89 5.29 20.93
C ILE A 35 1.95 4.36 22.16
N TYR A 36 1.83 4.92 23.36
CA TYR A 36 1.82 4.12 24.58
C TYR A 36 0.60 3.19 24.64
N ILE A 37 -0.60 3.70 24.34
CA ILE A 37 -1.82 2.88 24.28
C ILE A 37 -1.66 1.76 23.25
N ILE A 38 -1.15 2.05 22.04
CA ILE A 38 -0.88 1.02 21.03
C ILE A 38 0.06 -0.04 21.60
N SER A 39 1.16 0.33 22.25
CA SER A 39 2.15 -0.65 22.74
C SER A 39 1.61 -1.60 23.83
N GLN A 40 0.64 -1.12 24.62
CA GLN A 40 0.12 -1.82 25.80
C GLN A 40 -1.27 -2.44 25.58
N TYR A 41 -1.86 -2.29 24.39
CA TYR A 41 -3.26 -2.61 24.13
C TYR A 41 -3.65 -4.05 24.48
N HIS A 42 -2.81 -5.03 24.13
CA HIS A 42 -3.03 -6.44 24.47
C HIS A 42 -2.40 -6.87 25.82
N GLN A 43 -1.70 -5.97 26.51
CA GLN A 43 -1.03 -6.27 27.78
C GLN A 43 -1.87 -5.88 29.00
N LEU A 44 -2.81 -4.96 28.83
CA LEU A 44 -3.60 -4.38 29.91
C LEU A 44 -5.07 -4.27 29.55
N GLU A 45 -5.94 -4.56 30.52
CA GLU A 45 -7.37 -4.30 30.41
C GLU A 45 -7.68 -2.82 30.19
N LYS A 46 -8.72 -2.50 29.41
CA LYS A 46 -9.11 -1.13 29.02
C LYS A 46 -9.06 -0.13 30.18
N LYS A 47 -9.70 -0.44 31.31
CA LYS A 47 -9.77 0.45 32.48
C LYS A 47 -8.39 0.72 33.07
N ALA A 48 -7.55 -0.31 33.18
CA ALA A 48 -6.19 -0.20 33.71
C ALA A 48 -5.27 0.56 32.76
N LEU A 49 -5.38 0.32 31.45
CA LEU A 49 -4.60 1.02 30.43
C LEU A 49 -4.92 2.52 30.41
N ILE A 50 -6.20 2.89 30.40
CA ILE A 50 -6.63 4.30 30.44
C ILE A 50 -6.12 4.98 31.71
N LYS A 51 -6.26 4.33 32.87
CA LYS A 51 -5.75 4.85 34.14
C LYS A 51 -4.23 5.09 34.10
N LYS A 52 -3.44 4.07 33.73
CA LYS A 52 -1.97 4.19 33.63
C LYS A 52 -1.53 5.24 32.61
N THR A 53 -2.26 5.36 31.50
CA THR A 53 -1.96 6.39 30.48
C THR A 53 -2.22 7.77 31.04
N LYS A 54 -3.34 7.98 31.75
CA LYS A 54 -3.66 9.25 32.41
C LYS A 54 -2.62 9.64 33.46
N GLU A 55 -2.17 8.67 34.26
CA GLU A 55 -1.12 8.89 35.28
C GLU A 55 0.23 9.25 34.63
N LYS A 56 0.62 8.54 33.57
CA LYS A 56 1.92 8.74 32.89
C LYS A 56 1.99 10.03 32.06
N PHE A 57 0.86 10.50 31.54
CA PHE A 57 0.80 11.65 30.63
C PHE A 57 -0.13 12.76 31.14
N ALA A 58 -0.19 12.97 32.47
CA ALA A 58 -1.12 13.91 33.10
C ALA A 58 -1.12 15.31 32.44
N ASP A 59 0.05 15.79 32.02
CA ASP A 59 0.27 17.12 31.42
C ASP A 59 -0.36 17.30 30.03
N PHE A 60 -0.69 16.22 29.32
CA PHE A 60 -1.26 16.31 27.97
C PHE A 60 -2.74 16.74 27.99
N HIS A 61 -3.43 16.70 29.14
CA HIS A 61 -4.84 17.09 29.32
C HIS A 61 -5.79 16.60 28.20
N LYS A 62 -5.70 15.31 27.83
CA LYS A 62 -6.51 14.70 26.76
C LYS A 62 -7.63 13.82 27.29
N ASP A 63 -8.61 13.56 26.42
CA ASP A 63 -9.58 12.49 26.62
C ASP A 63 -8.95 11.12 26.27
N TYR A 64 -8.45 10.45 27.29
CA TYR A 64 -7.86 9.11 27.16
C TYR A 64 -8.87 8.02 26.79
N HIS A 65 -10.17 8.23 27.03
CA HIS A 65 -11.20 7.30 26.55
C HIS A 65 -11.35 7.42 25.03
N ALA A 66 -11.37 8.64 24.49
CA ALA A 66 -11.41 8.87 23.05
C ALA A 66 -10.18 8.30 22.35
N ILE A 67 -8.97 8.52 22.88
CA ILE A 67 -7.73 7.98 22.31
C ILE A 67 -7.75 6.44 22.34
N TYR A 68 -8.17 5.83 23.45
CA TYR A 68 -8.30 4.37 23.53
C TYR A 68 -9.26 3.84 22.46
N ASN A 69 -10.44 4.45 22.31
CA ASN A 69 -11.43 3.99 21.33
C ASN A 69 -10.92 4.13 19.89
N TYR A 70 -10.20 5.23 19.60
CA TYR A 70 -9.52 5.41 18.32
C TYR A 70 -8.50 4.30 18.05
N VAL A 71 -7.59 4.03 18.99
CA VAL A 71 -6.59 2.96 18.87
C VAL A 71 -7.25 1.58 18.74
N SER A 72 -8.31 1.33 19.50
CA SER A 72 -9.08 0.08 19.45
C SER A 72 -9.66 -0.16 18.04
N ASN A 73 -10.22 0.87 17.41
CA ASN A 73 -10.72 0.76 16.05
C ASN A 73 -9.63 0.43 15.04
N LEU A 74 -8.45 1.06 15.14
CA LEU A 74 -7.31 0.77 14.26
C LEU A 74 -6.82 -0.68 14.41
N ILE A 75 -6.70 -1.16 15.64
CA ILE A 75 -6.28 -2.55 15.92
C ILE A 75 -7.34 -3.54 15.41
N ASN A 76 -8.63 -3.23 15.58
CA ASN A 76 -9.72 -4.04 15.04
C ASN A 76 -9.73 -4.08 13.50
N MET A 77 -9.24 -3.02 12.83
CA MET A 77 -8.97 -2.98 11.39
C MET A 77 -7.69 -3.73 10.98
N GLY A 78 -7.03 -4.40 11.92
CA GLY A 78 -5.85 -5.21 11.68
C GLY A 78 -4.54 -4.42 11.67
N MET A 79 -4.45 -3.26 12.32
CA MET A 79 -3.19 -2.51 12.41
C MET A 79 -2.35 -2.93 13.64
N PHE A 80 -1.05 -2.67 13.58
CA PHE A 80 -0.01 -2.75 14.61
C PHE A 80 0.34 -4.13 15.16
N TYR A 81 -0.47 -5.15 14.90
CA TYR A 81 -0.28 -6.47 15.49
C TYR A 81 -0.26 -7.55 14.41
N LEU A 82 0.93 -8.14 14.23
CA LEU A 82 1.11 -9.30 13.37
C LEU A 82 0.42 -10.50 14.03
N ARG A 83 -0.46 -11.14 13.28
CA ARG A 83 -0.90 -12.50 13.60
C ARG A 83 0.20 -13.44 13.14
N GLU A 84 0.61 -14.37 13.98
CA GLU A 84 1.34 -15.54 13.48
C GLU A 84 0.43 -16.21 12.45
N THR A 85 0.75 -16.04 11.17
CA THR A 85 0.09 -16.80 10.11
C THR A 85 0.68 -18.19 10.15
N GLU A 86 -0.14 -19.20 10.39
CA GLU A 86 0.14 -20.51 9.82
C GLU A 86 0.32 -20.27 8.31
N TYR A 87 1.52 -20.55 7.79
CA TYR A 87 1.74 -20.57 6.35
C TYR A 87 0.80 -21.63 5.77
N SER A 88 -0.39 -21.20 5.35
CA SER A 88 -1.26 -22.08 4.59
C SER A 88 -0.64 -22.21 3.21
N ASN A 89 -0.24 -23.42 2.85
CA ASN A 89 0.08 -23.83 1.47
C ASN A 89 -1.13 -23.70 0.51
N SER A 90 -2.14 -22.88 0.86
CA SER A 90 -3.26 -22.57 0.00
C SER A 90 -2.74 -21.83 -1.22
N SER A 91 -3.00 -22.40 -2.40
CA SER A 91 -2.81 -21.73 -3.69
C SER A 91 -3.33 -20.30 -3.62
N ILE A 92 -2.44 -19.33 -3.79
CA ILE A 92 -2.79 -17.92 -3.80
C ILE A 92 -3.72 -17.66 -4.99
N ASN A 93 -4.97 -17.26 -4.73
CA ASN A 93 -5.85 -16.80 -5.78
C ASN A 93 -5.46 -15.36 -6.17
N SER A 94 -4.65 -15.23 -7.22
CA SER A 94 -4.13 -13.95 -7.72
C SER A 94 -5.23 -12.95 -8.06
N LYS A 95 -6.38 -13.42 -8.59
CA LYS A 95 -7.54 -12.57 -8.90
C LYS A 95 -8.16 -12.00 -7.63
N GLU A 96 -8.36 -12.82 -6.61
CA GLU A 96 -8.94 -12.39 -5.35
C GLU A 96 -8.00 -11.42 -4.60
N LEU A 97 -6.68 -11.65 -4.65
CA LEU A 97 -5.70 -10.68 -4.16
C LEU A 97 -5.75 -9.35 -4.90
N ALA A 98 -5.84 -9.39 -6.24
CA ALA A 98 -5.93 -8.17 -7.05
C ALA A 98 -7.20 -7.36 -6.74
N ILE A 99 -8.32 -8.05 -6.50
CA ILE A 99 -9.59 -7.41 -6.12
C ILE A 99 -9.50 -6.79 -4.72
N ASN A 100 -8.91 -7.49 -3.75
CA ASN A 100 -8.84 -7.02 -2.37
C ASN A 100 -7.67 -6.05 -2.10
N SER A 101 -6.82 -5.78 -3.09
CA SER A 101 -5.76 -4.79 -2.98
C SER A 101 -6.31 -3.39 -2.71
N ASN A 102 -5.55 -2.57 -2.00
CA ASN A 102 -5.87 -1.15 -1.78
C ASN A 102 -5.40 -0.23 -2.91
N GLN A 103 -4.58 -0.75 -3.84
CA GLN A 103 -4.02 0.00 -4.96
C GLN A 103 -4.55 -0.53 -6.29
N SER A 104 -5.04 0.37 -7.15
CA SER A 104 -5.59 0.05 -8.47
C SER A 104 -4.83 0.85 -9.52
N GLN A 105 -3.88 0.25 -10.20
CA GLN A 105 -3.10 0.89 -11.25
C GLN A 105 -2.73 -0.13 -12.33
N LEU A 106 -2.88 0.27 -13.59
CA LEU A 106 -2.35 -0.44 -14.74
C LEU A 106 -1.11 0.31 -15.24
N ILE A 107 0.01 -0.39 -15.44
CA ILE A 107 1.20 0.16 -16.08
C ILE A 107 1.33 -0.53 -17.44
N LEU A 108 1.28 0.26 -18.52
CA LEU A 108 1.45 -0.21 -19.89
C LEU A 108 2.87 0.07 -20.35
N ILE A 109 3.66 -0.97 -20.61
CA ILE A 109 4.96 -0.85 -21.26
C ILE A 109 4.70 -0.69 -22.76
N LEU A 110 4.71 0.56 -23.25
CA LEU A 110 4.35 0.83 -24.64
C LEU A 110 5.44 0.41 -25.63
N THR A 111 6.70 0.51 -25.19
CA THR A 111 7.87 0.08 -25.95
C THR A 111 9.04 -0.16 -25.00
N GLU A 112 9.91 -1.09 -25.35
CA GLU A 112 11.20 -1.30 -24.68
C GLU A 112 12.32 -0.47 -25.32
N LYS A 113 12.04 0.17 -26.46
CA LYS A 113 12.95 1.14 -27.10
C LYS A 113 13.11 2.37 -26.24
N CYS A 114 14.34 2.85 -26.15
CA CYS A 114 14.66 4.13 -25.52
C CYS A 114 15.66 4.90 -26.39
N ASN A 115 15.55 6.22 -26.43
CA ASN A 115 16.53 7.11 -27.08
C ASN A 115 17.68 7.52 -26.14
N LEU A 116 17.69 7.03 -24.90
CA LEU A 116 18.75 7.21 -23.91
C LEU A 116 19.26 5.84 -23.40
N ARG A 117 20.42 5.82 -22.75
CA ARG A 117 21.03 4.63 -22.14
C ARG A 117 21.50 4.93 -20.71
N CYS A 118 20.53 5.24 -19.85
CA CYS A 118 20.82 5.61 -18.47
C CYS A 118 21.47 4.45 -17.71
N GLU A 119 22.54 4.73 -16.99
CA GLU A 119 23.32 3.71 -16.26
C GLU A 119 22.50 3.02 -15.16
N TYR A 120 21.59 3.75 -14.53
CA TYR A 120 20.70 3.25 -13.48
C TYR A 120 19.37 2.68 -14.01
N CYS A 121 19.22 2.53 -15.33
CA CYS A 121 17.99 2.00 -15.92
C CYS A 121 17.90 0.48 -15.70
N ILE A 122 16.72 -0.01 -15.35
CA ILE A 122 16.47 -1.45 -15.17
C ILE A 122 16.72 -2.26 -16.46
N TYR A 123 16.58 -1.61 -17.63
CA TYR A 123 16.87 -2.22 -18.93
C TYR A 123 18.36 -2.27 -19.28
N ASN A 124 19.23 -1.75 -18.42
CA ASN A 124 20.68 -1.74 -18.65
C ASN A 124 21.29 -3.13 -18.40
N ASP A 125 22.25 -3.53 -19.24
CA ASP A 125 22.96 -4.82 -19.14
C ASP A 125 23.71 -5.02 -17.81
N LYS A 126 23.88 -3.97 -17.01
CA LYS A 126 24.37 -4.06 -15.62
C LYS A 126 23.43 -4.82 -14.68
N TYR A 127 22.17 -5.01 -15.07
CA TYR A 127 21.16 -5.75 -14.32
C TYR A 127 20.76 -7.02 -15.09
N PRO A 128 21.63 -8.04 -15.18
CA PRO A 128 21.42 -9.20 -16.05
C PRO A 128 20.25 -10.10 -15.64
N GLU A 129 19.72 -9.93 -14.43
CA GLU A 129 18.51 -10.63 -13.96
C GLU A 129 17.21 -9.97 -14.44
N GLU A 130 17.30 -8.75 -14.97
CA GLU A 130 16.17 -7.97 -15.46
C GLU A 130 16.05 -8.06 -16.99
N MET A 131 14.90 -7.66 -17.53
CA MET A 131 14.75 -7.51 -18.99
C MET A 131 15.73 -6.45 -19.49
N GLY A 132 16.48 -6.74 -20.55
CA GLY A 132 17.40 -5.78 -21.16
C GLY A 132 16.69 -4.80 -22.12
N TYR A 133 17.44 -3.90 -22.74
CA TYR A 133 16.93 -3.09 -23.84
C TYR A 133 16.56 -3.97 -25.03
N SER A 134 15.39 -3.72 -25.63
CA SER A 134 14.95 -4.39 -26.85
C SER A 134 14.22 -3.43 -27.78
N ASP A 135 13.88 -3.92 -28.97
CA ASP A 135 13.08 -3.20 -29.96
C ASP A 135 11.59 -3.56 -29.91
N GLU A 136 11.14 -4.24 -28.85
CA GLU A 136 9.75 -4.64 -28.70
C GLU A 136 8.82 -3.43 -28.48
N GLU A 137 7.62 -3.54 -29.04
CA GLU A 137 6.61 -2.50 -29.01
C GLU A 137 5.23 -3.11 -28.80
N MET A 138 4.45 -2.51 -27.91
CA MET A 138 3.06 -2.90 -27.69
C MET A 138 2.22 -2.54 -28.92
N ASP A 139 1.39 -3.47 -29.36
CA ASP A 139 0.35 -3.22 -30.36
C ASP A 139 -0.94 -2.70 -29.74
N PHE A 140 -1.82 -2.14 -30.59
CA PHE A 140 -3.07 -1.53 -30.17
C PHE A 140 -4.06 -2.54 -29.56
N GLU A 141 -4.09 -3.76 -30.10
CA GLU A 141 -4.99 -4.82 -29.64
C GLU A 141 -4.66 -5.24 -28.21
N THR A 142 -3.37 -5.45 -27.92
CA THR A 142 -2.84 -5.78 -26.60
C THR A 142 -3.13 -4.68 -25.61
N ALA A 143 -2.88 -3.42 -25.99
CA ALA A 143 -3.16 -2.27 -25.12
C ALA A 143 -4.65 -2.18 -24.76
N THR A 144 -5.54 -2.33 -25.74
CA THR A 144 -7.00 -2.28 -25.53
C THR A 144 -7.48 -3.41 -24.64
N LYS A 145 -7.04 -4.65 -24.91
CA LYS A 145 -7.35 -5.82 -24.08
C LYS A 145 -6.90 -5.63 -22.63
N ALA A 146 -5.71 -5.08 -22.41
CA ALA A 146 -5.20 -4.80 -21.07
C ALA A 146 -6.05 -3.75 -20.33
N VAL A 147 -6.48 -2.70 -21.02
CA VAL A 147 -7.37 -1.66 -20.46
C VAL A 147 -8.74 -2.25 -20.09
N ASP A 148 -9.34 -3.04 -20.98
CA ASP A 148 -10.64 -3.69 -20.73
C ASP A 148 -10.57 -4.63 -19.52
N MET A 149 -9.55 -5.49 -19.46
CA MET A 149 -9.33 -6.39 -18.34
C MET A 149 -9.13 -5.63 -17.02
N TYR A 150 -8.33 -4.57 -17.04
CA TYR A 150 -8.12 -3.71 -15.87
C TYR A 150 -9.40 -3.03 -15.41
N TYR A 151 -10.19 -2.50 -16.33
CA TYR A 151 -11.44 -1.81 -16.00
C TYR A 151 -12.48 -2.77 -15.43
N GLN A 152 -12.62 -3.98 -16.00
CA GLN A 152 -13.49 -5.03 -15.45
C GLN A 152 -13.09 -5.38 -14.01
N LEU A 153 -11.80 -5.58 -13.75
CA LEU A 153 -11.29 -5.81 -12.40
C LEU A 153 -11.58 -4.62 -11.49
N HIS A 154 -11.39 -3.39 -11.96
CA HIS A 154 -11.67 -2.18 -11.20
C HIS A 154 -13.17 -2.07 -10.83
N MET A 155 -14.09 -2.41 -11.74
CA MET A 155 -15.53 -2.43 -11.45
C MET A 155 -15.90 -3.43 -10.35
N GLU A 156 -15.30 -4.63 -10.35
CA GLU A 156 -15.50 -5.58 -9.26
C GLU A 156 -14.99 -5.05 -7.91
N ARG A 157 -13.92 -4.25 -7.93
CA ARG A 157 -13.39 -3.60 -6.73
C ARG A 157 -14.32 -2.50 -6.23
N VAL A 158 -14.88 -1.69 -7.12
CA VAL A 158 -15.86 -0.64 -6.79
C VAL A 158 -17.09 -1.25 -6.12
N LYS A 159 -17.61 -2.37 -6.64
CA LYS A 159 -18.72 -3.12 -6.01
C LYS A 159 -18.41 -3.56 -4.57
N ARG A 160 -17.13 -3.80 -4.25
CA ARG A 160 -16.63 -4.16 -2.91
C ARG A 160 -16.17 -2.95 -2.08
N GLY A 161 -16.54 -1.73 -2.49
CA GLY A 161 -16.29 -0.51 -1.72
C GLY A 161 -14.96 0.18 -2.01
N HIS A 162 -14.26 -0.18 -3.09
CA HIS A 162 -13.11 0.60 -3.57
C HIS A 162 -13.57 1.97 -4.09
N LYS A 163 -12.89 3.04 -3.65
CA LYS A 163 -13.33 4.44 -3.93
C LYS A 163 -12.34 5.26 -4.76
N LYS A 164 -11.14 4.74 -5.04
CA LYS A 164 -10.16 5.47 -5.84
C LYS A 164 -10.51 5.34 -7.33
N PHE A 165 -10.15 6.35 -8.11
CA PHE A 165 -10.26 6.29 -9.56
C PHE A 165 -9.30 5.25 -10.14
N PRO A 166 -9.66 4.64 -11.29
CA PRO A 166 -8.72 3.82 -12.04
C PRO A 166 -7.59 4.72 -12.58
N VAL A 167 -6.35 4.21 -12.53
CA VAL A 167 -5.16 4.92 -13.00
C VAL A 167 -4.43 4.04 -14.01
N ILE A 168 -4.15 4.60 -15.18
CA ILE A 168 -3.32 3.99 -16.22
C ILE A 168 -2.05 4.82 -16.33
N THR A 169 -0.90 4.16 -16.33
CA THR A 169 0.42 4.77 -16.49
C THR A 169 1.07 4.23 -17.74
N MET A 170 1.45 5.14 -18.63
CA MET A 170 2.24 4.81 -19.82
C MET A 170 3.72 4.77 -19.43
N TYR A 171 4.37 3.65 -19.68
CA TYR A 171 5.74 3.36 -19.28
C TYR A 171 6.48 2.59 -20.39
N GLY A 172 7.70 2.14 -20.08
CA GLY A 172 8.61 1.46 -21.00
C GLY A 172 9.95 2.17 -21.07
N GLY A 173 10.67 2.01 -22.17
CA GLY A 173 11.92 2.72 -22.44
C GLY A 173 11.67 4.24 -22.58
N GLU A 174 11.34 4.69 -23.79
CA GLU A 174 10.84 6.04 -24.05
C GLU A 174 9.39 5.96 -24.56
N PRO A 175 8.38 6.13 -23.69
CA PRO A 175 6.97 6.00 -24.06
C PRO A 175 6.54 6.92 -25.20
N LEU A 176 7.17 8.09 -25.34
CA LEU A 176 6.82 9.06 -26.39
C LEU A 176 7.19 8.58 -27.79
N LEU A 177 8.03 7.54 -27.94
CA LEU A 177 8.22 6.87 -29.23
C LEU A 177 6.94 6.19 -29.74
N LYS A 178 5.99 5.90 -28.85
CA LYS A 178 4.66 5.32 -29.16
C LYS A 178 3.53 6.32 -28.91
N PHE A 179 3.78 7.61 -29.13
CA PHE A 179 2.78 8.67 -28.92
C PHE A 179 1.48 8.46 -29.70
N ASP A 180 1.53 7.86 -30.89
CA ASP A 180 0.33 7.55 -31.67
C ASP A 180 -0.58 6.54 -30.96
N LEU A 181 -0.02 5.47 -30.39
CA LEU A 181 -0.77 4.51 -29.58
C LEU A 181 -1.39 5.19 -28.36
N MET A 182 -0.62 6.06 -27.67
CA MET A 182 -1.14 6.83 -26.53
C MET A 182 -2.37 7.68 -26.92
N ARG A 183 -2.31 8.36 -28.07
CA ARG A 183 -3.42 9.18 -28.55
C ARG A 183 -4.65 8.35 -28.87
N VAL A 184 -4.48 7.19 -29.51
CA VAL A 184 -5.64 6.34 -29.83
C VAL A 184 -6.32 5.89 -28.53
N LEU A 185 -5.55 5.43 -27.54
CA LEU A 185 -6.09 4.98 -26.24
C LEU A 185 -6.77 6.08 -25.42
N GLN A 186 -6.39 7.35 -25.61
CA GLN A 186 -7.02 8.48 -24.91
C GLN A 186 -8.30 8.98 -25.57
N ASN A 187 -8.48 8.71 -26.87
CA ASN A 187 -9.61 9.20 -27.65
C ASN A 187 -10.63 8.10 -28.02
N SER A 188 -10.35 6.84 -27.65
CA SER A 188 -11.23 5.68 -27.76
C SER A 188 -12.18 5.58 -26.57
#